data_AF-A0A0L1IVG4-F1
#
_entry.id   AF-A0A0L1IVG4-F1
#
_cell.length_a   1.000
_cell.length_b   1.000
_cell.length_c   1.000
_cell.angle_alpha   90.00
_cell.angle_beta   90.00
_cell.angle_gamma   90.00
#
_symmetry.space_group_name_H-M   'P 1'
#
loop_
_entity.id
_entity.type
_entity.pdbx_description
1 polymer ?
#
loop_
_entity_poly.entity_id
_entity_poly.type
_entity_poly.pdbx_seq_one_letter_code
_entity_poly.pdbx_strand_id
1 'polypeptide(L)'
;MGQPSPVSFIVYEQATDVRSIQASLTSKYLIRRDPFSRMKSGGKHPRFPHDLIVGKFSAPDVGRLLEELLALKAEIPLVKSDTMSAPKGPFRLVTVNTAPERAKRLIGRMVEALKDRYTIIYEANCETIEEVGPKVEALMPDVLFSASMWTDEQAQQIRSIARGIKPDIKTHAIPEGLQVERGPDAIVEYLCEKVPPLLDA
;
A
#
# COMPACT_ATOMS: atom_id res chain seq x y z
N MET A 1 29.72 19.80 -21.28
CA MET A 1 29.48 19.89 -19.82
C MET A 1 28.14 19.23 -19.53
N GLY A 2 28.15 17.97 -19.09
CA GLY A 2 26.92 17.25 -18.72
C GLY A 2 26.99 16.96 -17.22
N GLN A 3 25.95 17.34 -16.48
CA GLN A 3 25.87 17.04 -15.05
C GLN A 3 25.59 15.54 -14.83
N PRO A 4 26.20 14.89 -13.83
CA PRO A 4 25.84 13.53 -13.47
C PRO A 4 24.51 13.51 -12.70
N SER A 5 23.63 12.60 -13.09
CA SER A 5 22.36 12.29 -12.42
C SER A 5 22.59 11.62 -11.05
N PRO A 6 21.72 11.86 -10.05
CA PRO A 6 21.90 11.34 -8.70
C PRO A 6 21.61 9.83 -8.63
N VAL A 7 22.50 9.11 -7.94
CA VAL A 7 22.33 7.69 -7.58
C VAL A 7 21.43 7.62 -6.35
N SER A 8 20.27 6.98 -6.48
CA SER A 8 19.35 6.74 -5.37
C SER A 8 19.83 5.54 -4.53
N PHE A 9 20.07 5.76 -3.24
CA PHE A 9 20.31 4.68 -2.26
C PHE A 9 19.02 4.40 -1.49
N ILE A 10 18.50 3.18 -1.57
CA ILE A 10 17.45 2.69 -0.68
C ILE A 10 18.16 2.07 0.54
N VAL A 11 18.08 2.73 1.69
CA VAL A 11 18.50 2.16 2.97
C VAL A 11 17.27 1.55 3.62
N TYR A 12 17.26 0.22 3.76
CA TYR A 12 16.23 -0.48 4.53
C TYR A 12 16.39 -0.14 6.02
N GLU A 13 15.38 0.52 6.56
CA GLU A 13 15.26 0.95 7.95
C GLU A 13 14.88 -0.22 8.85
N GLN A 14 15.87 -1.02 9.26
CA GLN A 14 15.76 -1.99 10.36
C GLN A 14 17.10 -2.06 11.11
N ALA A 15 17.54 -0.96 11.72
CA ALA A 15 18.63 -0.99 12.71
C ALA A 15 18.59 0.26 13.60
N THR A 16 17.94 0.15 14.75
CA THR A 16 17.86 1.20 15.79
C THR A 16 19.09 1.27 16.70
N ASP A 17 20.18 0.55 16.38
CA ASP A 17 21.40 0.51 17.18
C ASP A 17 22.65 0.69 16.30
N VAL A 18 23.47 1.69 16.64
CA VAL A 18 24.74 2.04 15.97
C VAL A 18 25.73 0.86 16.01
N ARG A 19 25.67 0.01 17.04
CA ARG A 19 26.51 -1.19 17.15
C ARG A 19 26.10 -2.28 16.15
N SER A 20 24.82 -2.35 15.79
CA SER A 20 24.28 -3.29 14.79
C SER A 20 24.74 -2.93 13.37
N ILE A 21 24.82 -1.64 13.06
CA ILE A 21 25.32 -1.14 11.77
C ILE A 21 26.81 -1.50 11.57
N GLN A 22 27.61 -1.37 12.64
CA GLN A 22 29.04 -1.71 12.60
C GLN A 22 29.24 -3.23 12.43
N ALA A 23 28.42 -4.07 13.07
CA ALA A 23 28.44 -5.52 12.87
C ALA A 23 28.03 -5.94 11.44
N SER A 24 27.00 -5.29 10.87
CA SER A 24 26.52 -5.59 9.51
C SER A 24 27.50 -5.16 8.42
N LEU A 25 28.20 -4.04 8.62
CA LEU A 25 29.26 -3.58 7.71
C LEU A 25 30.51 -4.47 7.81
N THR A 26 30.89 -4.93 9.00
CA THR A 26 32.06 -5.81 9.15
C THR A 26 31.79 -7.22 8.59
N SER A 27 30.53 -7.69 8.64
CA SER A 27 30.14 -9.01 8.14
C SER A 27 30.06 -9.09 6.59
N LYS A 28 29.81 -7.96 5.90
CA LYS A 28 29.73 -7.95 4.42
C LYS A 28 31.07 -7.80 3.69
N TYR A 29 32.17 -7.57 4.40
CA TYR A 29 33.51 -7.44 3.79
C TYR A 29 34.50 -8.54 4.18
N LEU A 30 34.06 -9.59 4.90
CA LEU A 30 34.90 -10.75 5.19
C LEU A 30 34.84 -11.78 4.04
N ILE A 31 35.69 -11.55 3.04
CA ILE A 31 36.40 -12.53 2.20
C ILE A 31 35.64 -13.82 1.86
N ARG A 32 35.04 -13.89 0.65
CA ARG A 32 35.04 -15.15 -0.12
C ARG A 32 36.24 -15.17 -1.05
N ARG A 33 37.33 -15.79 -0.58
CA ARG A 33 38.26 -16.47 -1.49
C ARG A 33 37.62 -17.83 -1.76
N ASP A 34 37.13 -18.06 -2.98
CA ASP A 34 36.94 -19.43 -3.44
C ASP A 34 37.66 -19.65 -4.79
N PRO A 35 38.30 -20.82 -4.98
CA PRO A 35 39.25 -21.06 -6.04
C PRO A 35 38.57 -21.77 -7.21
N PHE A 36 38.17 -21.03 -8.25
CA PHE A 36 37.72 -21.68 -9.48
C PHE A 36 38.89 -21.91 -10.43
N SER A 37 39.46 -23.10 -10.31
CA SER A 37 40.27 -23.71 -11.36
C SER A 37 39.42 -24.01 -12.59
N ARG A 38 39.94 -23.60 -13.75
CA ARG A 38 39.93 -24.35 -15.02
C ARG A 38 38.56 -24.62 -15.68
N MET A 39 38.18 -23.77 -16.63
CA MET A 39 37.56 -24.24 -17.87
C MET A 39 37.85 -23.30 -19.04
N LYS A 40 38.15 -23.92 -20.19
CA LYS A 40 38.62 -23.29 -21.44
C LYS A 40 37.47 -22.72 -22.27
N SER A 41 37.88 -21.82 -23.16
CA SER A 41 37.34 -21.49 -24.49
C SER A 41 36.02 -20.70 -24.60
N GLY A 42 36.17 -19.46 -25.08
CA GLY A 42 35.56 -19.04 -26.33
C GLY A 42 34.18 -18.39 -26.24
N GLY A 43 34.15 -17.05 -26.10
CA GLY A 43 32.93 -16.27 -26.35
C GLY A 43 33.12 -14.81 -25.97
N LYS A 44 33.07 -13.90 -26.95
CA LYS A 44 33.23 -12.44 -26.77
C LYS A 44 32.00 -11.87 -26.05
N HIS A 45 32.20 -11.20 -24.91
CA HIS A 45 31.21 -10.31 -24.29
C HIS A 45 31.74 -8.86 -24.21
N PRO A 46 30.86 -7.85 -24.22
CA PRO A 46 31.22 -6.45 -24.36
C PRO A 46 31.94 -5.92 -23.11
N ARG A 47 32.97 -5.11 -23.34
CA ARG A 47 33.73 -4.42 -22.29
C ARG A 47 32.91 -3.25 -21.75
N PHE A 48 32.50 -3.30 -20.49
CA PHE A 48 32.16 -2.10 -19.72
C PHE A 48 33.46 -1.54 -19.11
N PRO A 49 33.66 -0.20 -19.08
CA PRO A 49 34.83 0.38 -18.44
C PRO A 49 34.71 0.21 -16.92
N HIS A 50 35.63 -0.58 -16.36
CA HIS A 50 35.84 -0.69 -14.92
C HIS A 50 36.65 0.50 -14.42
N ASP A 51 35.98 1.60 -14.10
CA ASP A 51 36.55 2.59 -13.18
C ASP A 51 35.82 2.47 -11.83
N LEU A 52 36.08 1.36 -11.14
CA LEU A 52 35.84 1.27 -9.72
C LEU A 52 37.05 1.91 -9.04
N ILE A 53 36.95 3.19 -8.66
CA ILE A 53 37.95 3.81 -7.80
C ILE A 53 37.85 3.13 -6.43
N VAL A 54 38.69 2.13 -6.20
CA VAL A 54 38.88 1.53 -4.88
C VAL A 54 39.71 2.52 -4.05
N GLY A 55 39.04 3.51 -3.48
CA GLY A 55 39.63 4.37 -2.47
C GLY A 55 39.83 3.57 -1.18
N LYS A 56 41.08 3.37 -0.77
CA LYS A 56 41.41 2.93 0.58
C LYS A 56 41.12 4.09 1.52
N PHE A 57 39.94 4.11 2.16
CA PHE A 57 39.68 5.03 3.25
C PHE A 57 40.35 4.52 4.52
N SER A 58 41.13 5.38 5.16
CA SER A 58 41.71 5.10 6.47
C SER A 58 40.60 5.13 7.52
N ALA A 59 40.70 4.33 8.59
CA ALA A 59 39.71 4.31 9.69
C ALA A 59 39.27 5.71 10.22
N PRO A 60 40.15 6.72 10.35
CA PRO A 60 39.74 8.09 10.70
C PRO A 60 38.85 8.80 9.65
N ASP A 61 38.89 8.40 8.38
CA ASP A 61 38.08 9.01 7.32
C ASP A 61 36.61 8.57 7.40
N VAL A 62 36.35 7.36 7.88
CA VAL A 62 34.99 6.82 8.08
C VAL A 62 34.29 7.55 9.23
N GLY A 63 35.02 7.91 10.29
CA GLY A 63 34.47 8.69 11.40
C GLY A 63 34.01 10.08 10.97
N ARG A 64 34.80 10.74 10.11
CA ARG A 64 34.47 12.08 9.60
C ARG A 64 33.26 12.07 8.65
N LEU A 65 33.17 11.05 7.80
CA LEU A 65 32.01 10.84 6.92
C LEU A 65 30.75 10.50 7.73
N LEU A 66 30.86 9.76 8.83
CA LEU A 66 29.74 9.49 9.73
C LEU A 66 29.26 10.75 10.45
N GLU A 67 30.17 11.60 10.93
CA GLU A 67 29.83 12.89 11.55
C GLU A 67 29.19 13.86 10.55
N GLU A 68 29.68 13.94 9.30
CA GLU A 68 29.03 14.71 8.24
C GLU A 68 27.63 14.18 7.91
N LEU A 69 27.47 12.85 7.85
CA LEU A 69 26.19 12.21 7.56
C LEU A 69 25.19 12.33 8.73
N LEU A 70 25.68 12.38 9.97
CA LEU A 70 24.90 12.69 11.17
C LEU A 70 24.50 14.16 11.22
N ALA A 71 25.41 15.08 10.86
CA ALA A 71 25.14 16.51 10.77
C ALA A 71 24.10 16.81 9.66
N LEU A 72 24.20 16.14 8.50
CA LEU A 72 23.22 16.22 7.42
C LEU A 72 21.83 15.68 7.81
N LYS A 73 21.75 14.71 8.73
CA LYS A 73 20.47 14.23 9.28
C LYS A 73 19.82 15.24 10.23
N ALA A 74 20.60 16.09 10.89
CA ALA A 74 20.08 17.10 11.82
C ALA A 74 19.45 18.32 11.13
N GLU A 75 19.79 18.57 9.86
CA GLU A 75 19.25 19.68 9.07
C GLU A 75 18.04 19.31 8.19
N ILE A 76 17.64 18.04 8.17
CA ILE A 76 16.39 17.65 7.50
C ILE A 76 15.24 18.04 8.44
N PRO A 77 14.31 18.93 8.03
CA PRO A 77 13.12 19.20 8.80
C PRO A 77 12.40 17.87 9.01
N LEU A 78 12.19 17.51 10.28
CA LEU A 78 11.32 16.41 10.68
C LEU A 78 9.92 16.71 10.14
N VAL A 79 9.65 16.31 8.90
CA VAL A 79 8.29 16.15 8.41
C VAL A 79 7.67 15.17 9.39
N LYS A 80 6.71 15.65 10.17
CA LYS A 80 5.98 14.83 11.14
C LYS A 80 5.43 13.62 10.41
N SER A 81 6.14 12.50 10.50
CA SER A 81 5.59 11.21 10.20
C SER A 81 4.56 10.98 11.30
N ASP A 82 3.30 11.27 11.00
CA ASP A 82 2.21 10.62 11.71
C ASP A 82 2.57 9.15 11.77
N THR A 83 2.69 8.63 12.99
CA THR A 83 3.07 7.25 13.29
C THR A 83 2.48 6.29 12.25
N MET A 84 3.32 5.64 11.45
CA MET A 84 2.90 4.58 10.52
C MET A 84 2.43 3.37 11.34
N SER A 85 1.25 3.48 11.96
CA SER A 85 0.50 2.33 12.44
C SER A 85 0.14 1.47 11.24
N ALA A 86 0.31 0.16 11.36
CA ALA A 86 -0.12 -0.78 10.32
C ALA A 86 -1.59 -0.50 9.91
N PRO A 87 -1.93 -0.57 8.61
CA PRO A 87 -3.29 -0.33 8.15
C PRO A 87 -4.30 -1.23 8.88
N LYS A 88 -5.41 -0.66 9.37
CA LYS A 88 -6.45 -1.42 10.07
C LYS A 88 -7.14 -2.41 9.12
N GLY A 89 -7.43 -3.61 9.57
CA GLY A 89 -8.14 -4.63 8.77
C GLY A 89 -7.55 -6.03 8.99
N PRO A 90 -7.87 -7.00 8.10
CA PRO A 90 -8.57 -6.84 6.82
C PRO A 90 -10.08 -6.62 6.96
N PHE A 91 -10.65 -5.72 6.16
CA PHE A 91 -12.09 -5.52 6.01
C PHE A 91 -12.57 -6.12 4.70
N ARG A 92 -13.48 -7.10 4.78
CA ARG A 92 -14.03 -7.78 3.61
C ARG A 92 -15.26 -7.02 3.11
N LEU A 93 -15.20 -6.54 1.87
CA LEU A 93 -16.19 -5.66 1.26
C LEU A 93 -16.95 -6.37 0.14
N VAL A 94 -18.27 -6.28 0.19
CA VAL A 94 -19.19 -6.66 -0.89
C VAL A 94 -20.00 -5.44 -1.33
N THR A 95 -20.25 -5.30 -2.63
CA THR A 95 -21.11 -4.25 -3.18
C THR A 95 -22.40 -4.81 -3.75
N VAL A 96 -23.46 -4.00 -3.76
CA VAL A 96 -24.71 -4.30 -4.47
C VAL A 96 -24.90 -3.23 -5.55
N ASN A 97 -24.61 -3.60 -6.79
CA ASN A 97 -24.59 -2.68 -7.93
C ASN A 97 -24.93 -3.42 -9.22
N THR A 98 -25.89 -2.92 -9.99
CA THR A 98 -26.28 -3.53 -11.28
C THR A 98 -25.21 -3.37 -12.37
N ALA A 99 -24.20 -2.52 -12.15
CA ALA A 99 -23.05 -2.31 -13.02
C ALA A 99 -21.74 -2.74 -12.32
N PRO A 100 -21.36 -4.04 -12.39
CA PRO A 100 -20.21 -4.58 -11.64
C PRO A 100 -18.87 -3.93 -12.02
N GLU A 101 -18.69 -3.54 -13.28
CA GLU A 101 -17.49 -2.87 -13.80
C GLU A 101 -17.33 -1.49 -13.16
N ARG A 102 -18.45 -0.79 -12.97
CA ARG A 102 -18.47 0.51 -12.30
C ARG A 102 -18.14 0.35 -10.82
N ALA A 103 -18.73 -0.65 -10.15
CA ALA A 103 -18.42 -0.95 -8.76
C ALA A 103 -16.92 -1.22 -8.57
N LYS A 104 -16.35 -2.13 -9.37
CA LYS A 104 -14.90 -2.45 -9.35
C LYS A 104 -14.01 -1.22 -9.51
N ARG A 105 -14.33 -0.33 -10.46
CA ARG A 105 -13.56 0.90 -10.69
C ARG A 105 -13.64 1.86 -9.50
N LEU A 106 -14.84 2.10 -8.96
CA LEU A 106 -15.04 3.02 -7.84
C LEU A 106 -14.40 2.50 -6.55
N ILE A 107 -14.64 1.23 -6.23
CA ILE A 107 -14.05 0.58 -5.06
C ILE A 107 -12.53 0.50 -5.20
N GLY A 108 -12.00 0.15 -6.38
CA GLY A 108 -10.55 0.12 -6.61
C GLY A 108 -9.88 1.47 -6.31
N ARG A 109 -10.48 2.58 -6.73
CA ARG A 109 -9.98 3.93 -6.44
C ARG A 109 -10.06 4.28 -4.96
N MET A 110 -11.17 3.92 -4.30
CA MET A 110 -11.34 4.15 -2.86
C MET A 110 -10.35 3.33 -2.03
N VAL A 111 -10.16 2.05 -2.36
CA VAL A 111 -9.20 1.17 -1.69
C VAL A 111 -7.78 1.72 -1.86
N GLU A 112 -7.41 2.13 -3.07
CA GLU A 112 -6.10 2.73 -3.34
C GLU A 112 -5.88 4.02 -2.54
N ALA A 113 -6.89 4.88 -2.42
CA ALA A 113 -6.81 6.13 -1.66
C ALA A 113 -6.74 5.90 -0.14
N LEU A 114 -7.24 4.77 0.36
CA LEU A 114 -7.31 4.44 1.79
C LEU A 114 -6.29 3.40 2.24
N LYS A 115 -5.44 2.89 1.35
CA LYS A 115 -4.51 1.77 1.60
C LYS A 115 -3.52 2.03 2.74
N ASP A 116 -3.14 3.28 2.95
CA ASP A 116 -2.19 3.67 4.00
C ASP A 116 -2.82 3.56 5.40
N ARG A 117 -4.16 3.54 5.47
CA ARG A 117 -4.93 3.49 6.72
C ARG A 117 -5.70 2.19 6.92
N TYR A 118 -6.15 1.56 5.83
CA TYR A 118 -7.01 0.38 5.88
C TYR A 118 -6.60 -0.68 4.87
N THR A 119 -6.66 -1.94 5.30
CA THR A 119 -6.61 -3.10 4.40
C THR A 119 -8.04 -3.50 4.04
N ILE A 120 -8.49 -3.17 2.83
CA ILE A 120 -9.84 -3.49 2.34
C ILE A 120 -9.73 -4.54 1.23
N ILE A 121 -10.41 -5.67 1.41
CA ILE A 121 -10.46 -6.78 0.46
C ILE A 121 -11.83 -6.74 -0.23
N TYR A 122 -11.84 -6.42 -1.52
CA TYR A 122 -13.07 -6.47 -2.31
C TYR A 122 -13.34 -7.91 -2.77
N GLU A 123 -14.41 -8.50 -2.24
CA GLU A 123 -14.70 -9.93 -2.40
C GLU A 123 -15.67 -10.19 -3.57
N ALA A 124 -16.76 -9.44 -3.65
CA ALA A 124 -17.80 -9.68 -4.65
C ALA A 124 -18.71 -8.47 -4.91
N ASN A 125 -19.41 -8.55 -6.04
CA ASN A 125 -20.57 -7.72 -6.35
C ASN A 125 -21.83 -8.60 -6.37
N CYS A 126 -22.94 -8.06 -5.90
CA CYS A 126 -24.29 -8.54 -6.16
C CYS A 126 -24.94 -7.63 -7.19
N GLU A 127 -25.42 -8.18 -8.29
CA GLU A 127 -26.12 -7.41 -9.32
C GLU A 127 -27.59 -7.17 -8.97
N THR A 128 -28.16 -8.06 -8.15
CA THR A 128 -29.55 -7.96 -7.67
C THR A 128 -29.65 -8.05 -6.15
N ILE A 129 -30.81 -7.68 -5.59
CA ILE A 129 -31.06 -7.72 -4.14
C ILE A 129 -31.13 -9.17 -3.64
N GLU A 130 -31.65 -10.08 -4.46
CA GLU A 130 -31.82 -11.50 -4.15
C GLU A 130 -30.47 -12.21 -3.95
N GLU A 131 -29.42 -11.75 -4.64
CA GLU A 131 -28.06 -12.28 -4.49
C GLU A 131 -27.43 -11.91 -3.15
N VAL A 132 -27.92 -10.88 -2.46
CA VAL A 132 -27.33 -10.38 -1.21
C VAL A 132 -27.32 -11.45 -0.14
N GLY A 133 -28.44 -12.13 0.09
CA GLY A 133 -28.56 -13.16 1.14
C GLY A 133 -27.52 -14.28 0.97
N PRO A 134 -27.55 -15.03 -0.14
CA PRO A 134 -26.60 -16.11 -0.40
C PRO A 134 -25.14 -15.64 -0.38
N LYS A 135 -24.84 -14.42 -0.87
CA LYS A 135 -23.48 -13.89 -0.90
C LYS A 135 -22.97 -13.50 0.48
N VAL A 136 -23.81 -12.87 1.30
CA VAL A 136 -23.47 -12.52 2.69
C VAL A 136 -23.27 -13.78 3.51
N GLU A 137 -24.08 -14.81 3.32
CA GLU A 137 -23.93 -16.11 4.01
C GLU A 137 -22.63 -16.83 3.61
N ALA A 138 -22.31 -16.85 2.31
CA ALA A 138 -21.11 -17.53 1.81
C ALA A 138 -19.80 -16.81 2.17
N LEU A 139 -19.80 -15.47 2.11
CA LEU A 139 -18.58 -14.68 2.29
C LEU A 139 -18.44 -14.08 3.68
N MET A 140 -19.52 -13.90 4.43
CA MET A 140 -19.52 -13.24 5.75
C MET A 140 -18.76 -11.90 5.76
N PRO A 141 -19.04 -10.97 4.82
CA PRO A 141 -18.29 -9.72 4.67
C PRO A 141 -18.44 -8.82 5.90
N ASP A 142 -17.45 -7.97 6.15
CA ASP A 142 -17.49 -6.98 7.25
C ASP A 142 -18.24 -5.72 6.84
N VAL A 143 -18.23 -5.42 5.54
CA VAL A 143 -18.77 -4.20 4.97
C VAL A 143 -19.62 -4.52 3.73
N LEU A 144 -20.78 -3.89 3.63
CA LEU A 144 -21.65 -3.98 2.46
C LEU A 144 -22.08 -2.59 1.99
N PHE A 145 -21.83 -2.28 0.72
CA PHE A 145 -22.22 -1.01 0.09
C PHE A 145 -23.34 -1.19 -0.93
N SER A 146 -24.39 -0.40 -0.81
CA SER A 146 -25.46 -0.28 -1.81
C SER A 146 -25.19 0.90 -2.73
N ALA A 147 -25.23 0.67 -4.04
CA ALA A 147 -25.01 1.70 -5.05
C ALA A 147 -26.12 2.77 -5.10
N SER A 148 -25.81 3.93 -5.66
CA SER A 148 -26.71 5.11 -5.79
C SER A 148 -27.90 4.93 -6.75
N MET A 149 -28.15 3.71 -7.22
CA MET A 149 -29.22 3.40 -8.17
C MET A 149 -30.37 2.63 -7.53
N TRP A 150 -30.18 2.21 -6.28
CA TRP A 150 -31.21 1.62 -5.46
C TRP A 150 -31.98 2.74 -4.75
N THR A 151 -33.30 2.64 -4.70
CA THR A 151 -34.11 3.56 -3.90
C THR A 151 -33.81 3.37 -2.41
N ASP A 152 -34.25 4.31 -1.58
CA ASP A 152 -34.09 4.22 -0.12
C ASP A 152 -34.74 2.94 0.45
N GLU A 153 -35.92 2.55 -0.07
CA GLU A 153 -36.59 1.31 0.33
C GLU A 153 -35.78 0.07 -0.06
N GLN A 154 -35.21 0.05 -1.27
CA GLN A 154 -34.38 -1.05 -1.74
C GLN A 154 -33.08 -1.13 -0.94
N ALA A 155 -32.44 0.00 -0.66
CA ALA A 155 -31.25 0.07 0.19
C ALA A 155 -31.55 -0.43 1.62
N GLN A 156 -32.72 -0.08 2.16
CA GLN A 156 -33.19 -0.58 3.45
C GLN A 156 -33.43 -2.09 3.42
N GLN A 157 -34.03 -2.61 2.34
CA GLN A 157 -34.21 -4.06 2.15
C GLN A 157 -32.86 -4.79 2.11
N ILE A 158 -31.91 -4.32 1.31
CA ILE A 158 -30.54 -4.87 1.23
C ILE A 158 -29.90 -4.90 2.62
N ARG A 159 -29.98 -3.78 3.36
CA ARG A 159 -29.44 -3.67 4.73
C ARG A 159 -30.12 -4.65 5.69
N SER A 160 -31.43 -4.80 5.59
CA SER A 160 -32.22 -5.72 6.42
C SER A 160 -31.80 -7.18 6.19
N ILE A 161 -31.67 -7.58 4.91
CA ILE A 161 -31.21 -8.93 4.53
C ILE A 161 -29.81 -9.20 5.11
N ALA A 162 -28.88 -8.27 4.88
CA ALA A 162 -27.50 -8.43 5.34
C ALA A 162 -27.40 -8.54 6.87
N ARG A 163 -28.14 -7.69 7.60
CA ARG A 163 -28.16 -7.70 9.08
C ARG A 163 -28.92 -8.88 9.67
N GLY A 164 -29.90 -9.43 8.95
CA GLY A 164 -30.57 -10.68 9.34
C GLY A 164 -29.60 -11.86 9.38
N ILE A 165 -28.53 -11.83 8.59
CA ILE A 165 -27.51 -12.88 8.51
C ILE A 165 -26.31 -12.55 9.40
N LYS A 166 -25.78 -11.33 9.31
CA LYS A 166 -24.66 -10.84 10.13
C LYS A 166 -25.06 -9.50 10.78
N PRO A 167 -25.54 -9.51 12.03
CA PRO A 167 -26.04 -8.30 12.71
C PRO A 167 -25.01 -7.17 12.79
N ASP A 168 -23.73 -7.52 12.95
CA ASP A 168 -22.62 -6.59 13.11
C ASP A 168 -22.05 -6.08 11.76
N ILE A 169 -22.68 -6.41 10.63
CA ILE A 169 -22.21 -5.95 9.32
C ILE A 169 -22.36 -4.43 9.18
N LYS A 170 -21.27 -3.79 8.74
CA LYS A 170 -21.25 -2.36 8.44
C LYS A 170 -21.89 -2.13 7.09
N THR A 171 -22.93 -1.32 7.04
CA THR A 171 -23.70 -1.07 5.82
C THR A 171 -23.68 0.40 5.46
N HIS A 172 -23.48 0.71 4.18
CA HIS A 172 -23.55 2.08 3.68
C HIS A 172 -24.31 2.13 2.35
N ALA A 173 -25.27 3.04 2.24
CA ALA A 173 -25.97 3.31 1.00
C ALA A 173 -25.42 4.61 0.41
N ILE A 174 -24.94 4.55 -0.83
CA ILE A 174 -24.49 5.73 -1.55
C ILE A 174 -25.75 6.52 -1.94
N PRO A 175 -25.84 7.83 -1.62
CA PRO A 175 -27.01 8.64 -1.94
C PRO A 175 -27.37 8.60 -3.43
N GLU A 176 -28.68 8.51 -3.70
CA GLU A 176 -29.22 8.58 -5.07
C GLU A 176 -28.81 9.89 -5.76
N GLY A 177 -28.59 9.86 -7.07
CA GLY A 177 -28.32 11.06 -7.87
C GLY A 177 -26.93 11.68 -7.70
N LEU A 178 -26.12 11.24 -6.72
CA LEU A 178 -24.78 11.82 -6.44
C LEU A 178 -23.85 11.81 -7.67
N GLN A 179 -23.93 10.78 -8.51
CA GLN A 179 -23.16 10.70 -9.75
C GLN A 179 -23.57 11.76 -10.78
N VAL A 180 -24.87 12.04 -10.87
CA VAL A 180 -25.44 12.96 -11.86
C VAL A 180 -25.09 14.39 -11.48
N GLU A 181 -25.15 14.71 -10.18
CA GLU A 181 -24.90 16.05 -9.68
C GLU A 181 -23.42 16.43 -9.68
N ARG A 182 -22.53 15.50 -9.30
CA ARG A 182 -21.11 15.81 -9.04
C ARG A 182 -20.11 14.97 -9.83
N GLY A 183 -20.59 14.07 -10.68
CA GLY A 183 -19.76 13.20 -11.51
C GLY A 183 -19.20 11.97 -10.79
N PRO A 184 -18.45 11.11 -11.51
CA PRO A 184 -17.93 9.85 -10.96
C PRO A 184 -16.83 10.05 -9.91
N ASP A 185 -16.05 11.13 -9.99
CA ASP A 185 -14.97 11.41 -9.04
C ASP A 185 -15.49 11.81 -7.66
N ALA A 186 -16.63 12.51 -7.61
CA ALA A 186 -17.25 12.92 -6.36
C ALA A 186 -17.75 11.74 -5.52
N ILE A 187 -18.07 10.60 -6.14
CA ILE A 187 -18.41 9.39 -5.40
C ILE A 187 -17.18 8.85 -4.65
N VAL A 188 -16.01 8.88 -5.28
CA VAL A 188 -14.77 8.42 -4.62
C VAL A 188 -14.42 9.35 -3.47
N GLU A 189 -14.50 10.65 -3.67
CA GLU A 189 -14.29 11.64 -2.60
C GLU A 189 -15.26 11.43 -1.43
N TYR A 190 -16.55 11.27 -1.74
CA TYR A 190 -17.58 10.98 -0.76
C TYR A 190 -17.30 9.70 0.03
N LEU A 191 -16.92 8.62 -0.65
CA LEU A 191 -16.57 7.35 0.01
C LEU A 191 -15.31 7.52 0.86
N CYS A 192 -14.29 8.24 0.42
CA CYS A 192 -13.10 8.51 1.22
C CYS A 192 -13.41 9.34 2.48
N GLU A 193 -14.47 10.14 2.48
CA GLU A 193 -14.92 10.87 3.67
C GLU A 193 -15.78 9.99 4.61
N LYS A 194 -16.68 9.17 4.05
CA LYS A 194 -17.67 8.40 4.85
C LYS A 194 -17.21 7.02 5.29
N VAL A 195 -16.30 6.39 4.56
CA VAL A 195 -15.82 5.04 4.88
C VAL A 195 -14.92 5.02 6.11
N PRO A 196 -13.96 5.93 6.32
CA PRO A 196 -13.13 5.91 7.53
C PRO A 196 -13.92 5.93 8.86
N PRO A 197 -14.87 6.84 9.10
CA PRO A 197 -15.65 6.81 10.34
C PRO A 197 -16.53 5.56 10.45
N LEU A 198 -16.98 4.99 9.33
CA LEU A 198 -17.71 3.72 9.33
C LEU A 198 -16.81 2.54 9.75
N LEU A 199 -15.56 2.50 9.26
CA LEU A 199 -14.61 1.44 9.60
C LEU A 199 -14.03 1.58 11.00
N ASP A 200 -13.96 2.80 11.53
CA ASP A 200 -13.45 3.08 12.88
C ASP A 200 -14.49 2.89 14.00
N ALA A 201 -15.78 2.91 13.67
CA ALA A 201 -16.89 2.62 14.59
C ALA A 201 -16.93 1.14 15.00
#